data_AF-X1G872-F1
#
_entry.id   AF-X1G872-F1
#
_cell.length_a   1.000
_cell.length_b   1.000
_cell.length_c   1.000
_cell.angle_alpha   90.00
_cell.angle_beta   90.00
_cell.angle_gamma   90.00
#
_symmetry.space_group_name_H-M   'P 1'
#
loop_
_entity.id
_entity.type
_entity.pdbx_description
1 polymer ?
#
loop_
_entity_poly.entity_id
_entity_poly.type
_entity_poly.pdbx_seq_one_letter_code
_entity_poly.pdbx_strand_id
1 'polypeptide(L)'
;MAKKLQPIDYTSRDFDSIRRDLENYAKRYYPDTYKDFNKASFGSLMLDTVSYIGDVLSFYLDYQTNESFLETSIEYNNVVRLAREKGFKLNTSPSSYGLLTFYVQVPSDNTTAGPNLSYAPVLRAGSIFSSTGGGLYTLIEDVDFSVATNQVVVGTVDSTTGNPTNFVIRAQGRAVSGRTLFKETTVGDFQRFLRVDLENSRVAEVLSVTDSEGHEYVEVDHLSQNVVYKAIRNTNTSTNSTVRSILKAVPVARRF
;
A
#
# COMPACT_ATOMS: atom_id res chain seq x y z
N MET A 1 36.22 52.28 -10.38
CA MET A 1 36.65 51.08 -11.12
C MET A 1 35.44 50.23 -11.42
N ALA A 2 35.15 49.95 -12.69
CA ALA A 2 34.04 49.07 -13.05
C ALA A 2 34.30 47.65 -12.51
N LYS A 3 33.30 47.08 -11.81
CA LYS A 3 33.37 45.74 -11.24
C LYS A 3 33.41 44.73 -12.39
N LYS A 4 34.62 44.26 -12.73
CA LYS A 4 34.82 43.23 -13.77
C LYS A 4 34.20 41.92 -13.28
N LEU A 5 33.17 41.44 -13.98
CA LEU A 5 32.53 40.16 -13.70
C LEU A 5 33.56 39.06 -13.94
N GLN A 6 33.77 38.21 -12.92
CA GLN A 6 34.74 37.14 -12.99
C GLN A 6 34.07 35.89 -13.56
N PRO A 7 34.61 35.30 -14.64
CA PRO A 7 34.12 34.03 -15.14
C PRO A 7 34.49 32.93 -14.15
N ILE A 8 33.48 32.24 -13.61
CA ILE A 8 33.63 31.06 -12.74
C ILE A 8 33.35 29.84 -13.61
N ASP A 9 34.21 28.84 -13.52
CA ASP A 9 33.95 27.54 -14.12
C ASP A 9 33.08 26.71 -13.16
N TYR A 10 31.92 26.26 -13.64
CA TYR A 10 30.96 25.47 -12.85
C TYR A 10 31.10 23.97 -13.10
N THR A 11 32.09 23.54 -13.88
CA THR A 11 32.31 22.12 -14.20
C THR A 11 33.16 21.40 -13.15
N SER A 12 33.95 22.14 -12.37
CA SER A 12 34.82 21.59 -11.32
C SER A 12 34.00 21.16 -10.11
N ARG A 13 34.13 19.87 -9.76
CA ARG A 13 33.33 19.20 -8.73
C ARG A 13 34.16 18.46 -7.70
N ASP A 14 35.32 17.94 -8.11
CA ASP A 14 36.22 17.18 -7.26
C ASP A 14 37.25 18.11 -6.60
N PHE A 15 37.75 17.72 -5.42
CA PHE A 15 38.76 18.46 -4.66
C PHE A 15 39.91 19.01 -5.52
N ASP A 16 40.55 18.16 -6.34
CA ASP A 16 41.71 18.55 -7.15
C ASP A 16 41.34 19.55 -8.25
N SER A 17 40.14 19.41 -8.84
CA SER A 17 39.65 20.33 -9.86
C SER A 17 39.34 21.71 -9.28
N ILE A 18 38.66 21.74 -8.12
CA ILE A 18 38.33 22.97 -7.39
C ILE A 18 39.62 23.66 -6.92
N ARG A 19 40.56 22.92 -6.34
CA ARG A 19 41.85 23.45 -5.89
C ARG A 19 42.62 24.10 -7.03
N ARG A 20 42.71 23.42 -8.18
CA ARG A 20 43.41 23.93 -9.36
C ARG A 20 42.76 25.22 -9.88
N ASP A 21 41.44 25.28 -9.89
CA ASP A 21 40.71 26.46 -10.35
C ASP A 21 40.86 27.63 -9.38
N LEU A 22 40.84 27.38 -8.07
CA LEU A 22 41.12 28.39 -7.06
C LEU A 22 42.57 28.89 -7.14
N GLU A 23 43.53 28.02 -7.43
CA GLU A 23 44.94 28.41 -7.64
C GLU A 23 45.08 29.28 -8.90
N ASN A 24 44.46 28.89 -10.02
CA ASN A 24 44.43 29.68 -11.24
C ASN A 24 43.73 31.04 -11.03
N TYR A 25 42.66 31.05 -10.25
CA TYR A 25 41.96 32.27 -9.85
C TYR A 25 42.87 33.19 -9.04
N ALA A 26 43.57 32.65 -8.04
CA ALA A 26 44.52 33.41 -7.23
C ALA A 26 45.66 34.00 -8.06
N LYS A 27 46.26 33.21 -8.98
CA LYS A 27 47.32 33.67 -9.90
C LYS A 27 46.87 34.80 -10.82
N ARG A 28 45.62 34.76 -11.29
CA ARG A 28 45.09 35.74 -12.24
C ARG A 28 44.70 37.07 -11.60
N TYR A 29 44.17 37.03 -10.37
CA TYR A 29 43.54 38.19 -9.74
C TYR A 29 44.29 38.75 -8.53
N TYR A 30 45.19 37.99 -7.93
CA TYR A 30 46.04 38.43 -6.83
C TYR A 30 47.55 38.26 -7.12
N PRO A 31 48.04 38.56 -8.34
CA PRO A 31 49.43 38.29 -8.72
C PRO A 31 50.44 39.05 -7.87
N ASP A 32 50.10 40.25 -7.38
CA ASP A 32 51.01 41.10 -6.60
C ASP A 32 50.95 40.83 -5.10
N THR A 33 49.85 40.25 -4.62
CA THR A 33 49.59 40.03 -3.18
C THR A 33 50.04 38.65 -2.71
N TYR A 34 49.92 37.63 -3.56
CA TYR A 34 50.19 36.26 -3.17
C TYR A 34 50.91 35.49 -4.28
N LYS A 35 52.17 35.13 -4.04
CA LYS A 35 53.06 34.46 -5.01
C LYS A 35 53.54 33.08 -4.56
N ASP A 36 53.28 32.69 -3.31
CA ASP A 36 53.77 31.44 -2.72
C ASP A 36 52.67 30.37 -2.64
N PHE A 37 52.67 29.47 -3.63
CA PHE A 37 51.76 28.32 -3.70
C PHE A 37 52.43 27.02 -3.25
N ASN A 38 53.52 27.08 -2.48
CA ASN A 38 54.12 25.88 -1.94
C ASN A 38 53.17 25.18 -0.95
N LYS A 39 53.21 23.84 -0.91
CA LYS A 39 52.32 22.99 -0.09
C LYS A 39 52.40 23.29 1.41
N ALA A 40 53.50 23.87 1.89
CA ALA A 40 53.70 24.22 3.30
C ALA A 40 53.16 25.62 3.67
N SER A 41 52.66 26.40 2.71
CA SER A 41 52.24 27.78 2.93
C SER A 41 50.81 27.86 3.49
N PHE A 42 50.55 28.87 4.33
CA PHE A 42 49.22 29.09 4.92
C PHE A 42 48.12 29.26 3.86
N GLY A 43 48.43 29.90 2.73
CA GLY A 43 47.46 30.02 1.63
C GLY A 43 47.17 28.68 0.95
N SER A 44 48.11 27.73 0.90
CA SER A 44 47.81 26.37 0.44
C SER A 44 46.86 25.65 1.39
N LEU A 45 47.03 25.82 2.71
CA LEU A 45 46.10 25.26 3.70
C LEU A 45 44.68 25.86 3.53
N MET A 46 44.57 27.16 3.29
CA MET A 46 43.29 27.82 3.06
C MET A 46 42.62 27.33 1.77
N LEU A 47 43.38 27.21 0.67
CA LEU A 47 42.88 26.65 -0.58
C LEU A 47 42.42 25.20 -0.40
N ASP A 48 43.17 24.39 0.34
CA ASP A 48 42.82 23.00 0.62
C ASP A 48 41.56 22.91 1.50
N THR A 49 41.41 23.78 2.49
CA THR A 49 40.21 23.81 3.34
C THR A 49 38.96 24.20 2.55
N VAL A 50 39.05 25.22 1.68
CA VAL A 50 37.93 25.66 0.84
C VAL A 50 37.60 24.59 -0.20
N SER A 51 38.61 23.95 -0.80
CA SER A 51 38.41 22.88 -1.78
C SER A 51 37.74 21.67 -1.13
N TYR A 52 38.12 21.33 0.10
CA TYR A 52 37.47 20.27 0.87
C TYR A 52 35.99 20.56 1.15
N ILE A 53 35.67 21.78 1.60
CA ILE A 53 34.28 22.20 1.80
C ILE A 53 33.51 22.17 0.46
N GLY A 54 34.13 22.63 -0.63
CA GLY A 54 33.55 22.63 -1.96
C GLY A 54 33.18 21.23 -2.46
N ASP A 55 34.09 20.27 -2.28
CA ASP A 55 33.88 18.87 -2.65
C ASP A 55 32.70 18.24 -1.87
N VAL A 56 32.66 18.43 -0.55
CA VAL A 56 31.55 17.95 0.30
C VAL A 56 30.22 18.56 -0.12
N LEU A 57 30.17 19.87 -0.39
CA LEU A 57 28.94 20.54 -0.84
C LEU A 57 28.51 20.08 -2.23
N SER A 58 29.47 19.89 -3.14
CA SER A 58 29.23 19.39 -4.50
C SER A 58 28.54 18.02 -4.45
N PHE A 59 29.08 17.11 -3.63
CA PHE A 59 28.48 15.79 -3.41
C PHE A 59 27.03 15.87 -2.92
N TYR A 60 26.76 16.67 -1.87
CA TYR A 60 25.40 16.76 -1.33
C TYR A 60 24.41 17.40 -2.31
N LEU A 61 24.84 18.39 -3.10
CA LEU A 61 23.98 19.04 -4.08
C LEU A 61 23.62 18.09 -5.22
N ASP A 62 24.60 17.37 -5.76
CA ASP A 62 24.36 16.36 -6.79
C ASP A 62 23.45 15.23 -6.25
N TYR A 63 23.72 14.75 -5.04
CA TYR A 63 22.87 13.74 -4.39
C TYR A 63 21.43 14.22 -4.20
N GLN A 64 21.23 15.42 -3.66
CA GLN A 64 19.89 15.99 -3.47
C GLN A 64 19.14 16.18 -4.79
N THR A 65 19.85 16.61 -5.84
CA THR A 65 19.25 16.81 -7.17
C THR A 65 18.84 15.47 -7.78
N ASN A 66 19.71 14.46 -7.71
CA ASN A 66 19.41 13.12 -8.20
C ASN A 66 18.23 12.49 -7.44
N GLU A 67 18.15 12.67 -6.12
CA GLU A 67 17.05 12.18 -5.29
C GLU A 67 15.73 12.95 -5.46
N SER A 68 15.74 14.07 -6.19
CA SER A 68 14.54 14.87 -6.45
C SER A 68 13.74 14.36 -7.66
N PHE A 69 14.35 13.58 -8.56
CA PHE A 69 13.67 13.05 -9.75
C PHE A 69 13.55 11.53 -9.69
N LEU A 70 12.41 11.01 -10.16
CA LEU A 70 12.10 9.59 -10.09
C LEU A 70 13.08 8.73 -10.92
N GLU A 71 13.56 9.27 -12.05
CA GLU A 71 14.48 8.56 -12.95
C GLU A 71 15.91 8.45 -12.39
N THR A 72 16.32 9.41 -11.55
CA THR A 72 17.69 9.50 -11.03
C THR A 72 17.83 9.14 -9.55
N SER A 73 16.71 9.01 -8.83
CA SER A 73 16.70 8.64 -7.41
C SER A 73 17.16 7.19 -7.22
N ILE A 74 18.06 7.00 -6.26
CA ILE A 74 18.67 5.71 -5.93
C ILE A 74 18.05 5.15 -4.65
N GLU A 75 17.72 6.03 -3.70
CA GLU A 75 17.13 5.62 -2.43
C GLU A 75 15.70 5.10 -2.60
N TYR A 76 15.47 3.85 -2.19
CA TYR A 76 14.16 3.19 -2.30
C TYR A 76 13.01 4.03 -1.71
N ASN A 77 13.24 4.62 -0.53
CA ASN A 77 12.22 5.43 0.14
C ASN A 77 11.86 6.71 -0.64
N ASN A 78 12.83 7.30 -1.34
CA ASN A 78 12.61 8.49 -2.16
C ASN A 78 11.88 8.12 -3.45
N VAL A 79 12.29 7.04 -4.12
CA VAL A 79 11.58 6.48 -5.28
C VAL A 79 10.11 6.22 -4.95
N VAL A 80 9.83 5.54 -3.84
CA VAL A 80 8.44 5.24 -3.42
C VAL A 80 7.66 6.53 -3.12
N ARG A 81 8.30 7.55 -2.53
CA ARG A 81 7.67 8.84 -2.24
C ARG A 81 7.34 9.62 -3.52
N LEU A 82 8.28 9.67 -4.46
CA LEU A 82 8.10 10.31 -5.76
C LEU A 82 7.03 9.59 -6.60
N ALA A 83 7.03 8.26 -6.59
CA ALA A 83 5.98 7.48 -7.25
C ALA A 83 4.59 7.75 -6.64
N ARG A 84 4.52 7.86 -5.30
CA ARG A 84 3.28 8.23 -4.59
C ARG A 84 2.77 9.62 -4.94
N GLU A 85 3.67 10.60 -5.12
CA GLU A 85 3.29 11.93 -5.60
C GLU A 85 2.64 11.88 -6.98
N LYS A 86 3.11 10.96 -7.85
CA LYS A 86 2.50 10.71 -9.16
C LYS A 86 1.24 9.83 -9.11
N GLY A 87 0.76 9.46 -7.92
CA GLY A 87 -0.44 8.67 -7.70
C GLY A 87 -0.24 7.15 -7.70
N PHE A 88 1.01 6.66 -7.77
CA PHE A 88 1.28 5.23 -7.66
C PHE A 88 1.32 4.77 -6.20
N LYS A 89 0.43 3.85 -5.84
CA LYS A 89 0.45 3.17 -4.54
C LYS A 89 1.19 1.84 -4.66
N LEU A 90 2.32 1.73 -3.95
CA LEU A 90 3.05 0.47 -3.86
C LEU A 90 2.34 -0.48 -2.90
N ASN A 91 1.86 -1.61 -3.42
CA ASN A 91 1.30 -2.68 -2.60
C ASN A 91 2.43 -3.55 -2.05
N THR A 92 2.74 -3.41 -0.76
CA THR A 92 3.90 -4.07 -0.13
C THR A 92 3.66 -5.56 0.15
N SER A 93 2.40 -5.99 0.25
CA SER A 93 2.05 -7.40 0.49
C SER A 93 0.83 -7.80 -0.34
N PRO A 94 1.02 -8.40 -1.54
CA PRO A 94 -0.10 -8.86 -2.33
C PRO A 94 -0.77 -10.06 -1.66
N SER A 95 -2.09 -10.02 -1.54
CA SER A 95 -2.89 -11.15 -1.09
C SER A 95 -3.17 -12.11 -2.25
N SER A 96 -3.06 -13.41 -1.99
CA SER A 96 -3.45 -14.46 -2.92
C SER A 96 -4.95 -14.71 -2.83
N TYR A 97 -5.60 -14.90 -3.97
CA TYR A 97 -7.02 -15.25 -4.05
C TYR A 97 -7.20 -16.68 -4.56
N GLY A 98 -8.18 -17.39 -4.02
CA GLY A 98 -8.49 -18.75 -4.44
C GLY A 98 -9.98 -19.06 -4.32
N LEU A 99 -10.41 -20.12 -5.00
CA LEU A 99 -11.75 -20.69 -4.86
C LEU A 99 -11.67 -21.93 -3.97
N LEU A 100 -12.38 -21.90 -2.85
CA LEU A 100 -12.55 -23.06 -1.98
C LEU A 100 -13.85 -23.76 -2.35
N THR A 101 -13.80 -25.08 -2.46
CA THR A 101 -15.00 -25.92 -2.68
C THR A 101 -15.30 -26.65 -1.38
N PHE A 102 -16.52 -26.48 -0.90
CA PHE A 102 -17.00 -27.08 0.33
C PHE A 102 -18.05 -28.15 0.03
N TYR A 103 -18.06 -29.18 0.88
CA TYR A 103 -19.03 -30.27 0.81
C TYR A 103 -19.68 -30.40 2.19
N VAL A 104 -21.01 -30.35 2.23
CA VAL A 104 -21.77 -30.57 3.45
C VAL A 104 -22.77 -31.69 3.22
N GLN A 105 -22.86 -32.59 4.20
CA GLN A 105 -23.85 -33.66 4.22
C GLN A 105 -25.11 -33.18 4.94
N VAL A 106 -26.25 -33.38 4.30
CA VAL A 106 -27.58 -32.96 4.77
C VAL A 106 -28.52 -34.18 4.71
N PRO A 107 -29.34 -34.43 5.73
CA PRO A 107 -30.29 -35.56 5.71
C PRO A 107 -31.34 -35.39 4.61
N SER A 108 -31.93 -36.51 4.17
CA SER A 108 -33.10 -36.46 3.29
C SER A 108 -34.35 -35.98 4.02
N ASP A 109 -35.24 -35.30 3.29
CA ASP A 109 -36.56 -34.96 3.79
C ASP A 109 -37.51 -36.17 3.68
N ASN A 110 -38.40 -36.32 4.65
CA ASN A 110 -39.36 -37.44 4.72
C ASN A 110 -40.56 -37.22 3.79
N THR A 111 -40.80 -35.99 3.34
CA THR A 111 -41.96 -35.62 2.49
C THR A 111 -41.62 -35.44 1.02
N THR A 112 -40.42 -34.93 0.73
CA THR A 112 -39.89 -34.77 -0.62
C THR A 112 -38.63 -35.62 -0.71
N ALA A 113 -38.49 -36.50 -1.71
CA ALA A 113 -37.30 -37.34 -1.89
C ALA A 113 -36.05 -36.53 -2.33
N GLY A 114 -35.71 -35.50 -1.56
CA GLY A 114 -34.66 -34.52 -1.79
C GLY A 114 -34.00 -34.10 -0.48
N PRO A 115 -32.98 -33.24 -0.54
CA PRO A 115 -32.25 -32.79 0.65
C PRO A 115 -33.13 -31.92 1.56
N ASN A 116 -33.06 -32.13 2.87
CA ASN A 116 -33.73 -31.25 3.83
C ASN A 116 -32.94 -29.95 4.02
N LEU A 117 -33.31 -28.92 3.26
CA LEU A 117 -32.62 -27.61 3.25
C LEU A 117 -32.66 -26.87 4.60
N SER A 118 -33.53 -27.26 5.55
CA SER A 118 -33.53 -26.68 6.90
C SER A 118 -32.25 -27.01 7.68
N TYR A 119 -31.57 -28.08 7.29
CA TYR A 119 -30.28 -28.49 7.86
C TYR A 119 -29.10 -28.02 7.00
N ALA A 120 -29.32 -27.24 5.95
CA ALA A 120 -28.24 -26.65 5.16
C ALA A 120 -27.66 -25.43 5.90
N PRO A 121 -26.39 -25.48 6.35
CA PRO A 121 -25.77 -24.36 7.04
C PRO A 121 -25.42 -23.22 6.08
N VAL A 122 -25.10 -22.06 6.63
CA VAL A 122 -24.46 -20.96 5.90
C VAL A 122 -23.07 -20.76 6.51
N LEU A 123 -22.03 -20.91 5.70
CA LEU A 123 -20.67 -20.55 6.10
C LEU A 123 -20.52 -19.03 5.98
N ARG A 124 -20.34 -18.35 7.11
CA ARG A 124 -20.19 -16.89 7.14
C ARG A 124 -18.85 -16.45 6.55
N ALA A 125 -18.85 -15.31 5.88
CA ALA A 125 -17.66 -14.54 5.54
C ALA A 125 -16.84 -14.27 6.82
N GLY A 126 -15.52 -14.28 6.69
CA GLY A 126 -14.62 -14.20 7.84
C GLY A 126 -14.24 -15.56 8.44
N SER A 127 -14.83 -16.67 7.99
CA SER A 127 -14.37 -18.01 8.38
C SER A 127 -12.94 -18.26 7.89
N ILE A 128 -12.10 -18.81 8.76
CA ILE A 128 -10.66 -19.02 8.50
C ILE A 128 -10.38 -20.50 8.25
N PHE A 129 -9.60 -20.79 7.22
CA PHE A 129 -9.17 -22.12 6.82
C PHE A 129 -7.65 -22.19 6.76
N SER A 130 -7.08 -23.26 7.29
CA SER A 130 -5.64 -23.54 7.20
C SER A 130 -5.34 -24.55 6.10
N SER A 131 -4.34 -24.28 5.28
CA SER A 131 -3.74 -25.27 4.38
C SER A 131 -2.69 -26.09 5.14
N THR A 132 -2.44 -27.33 4.68
CA THR A 132 -1.34 -28.18 5.18
C THR A 132 0.02 -27.50 5.08
N GLY A 133 0.19 -26.55 4.15
CA GLY A 133 1.40 -25.72 4.01
C GLY A 133 1.50 -24.54 4.98
N GLY A 134 0.58 -24.40 5.95
CA GLY A 134 0.58 -23.34 6.95
C GLY A 134 -0.04 -22.00 6.50
N GLY A 135 -0.51 -21.91 5.24
CA GLY A 135 -1.24 -20.74 4.75
C GLY A 135 -2.63 -20.63 5.40
N LEU A 136 -2.99 -19.44 5.86
CA LEU A 136 -4.34 -19.13 6.34
C LEU A 136 -5.12 -18.42 5.23
N TYR A 137 -6.38 -18.79 5.08
CA TYR A 137 -7.30 -18.23 4.09
C TYR A 137 -8.61 -17.85 4.76
N THR A 138 -9.09 -16.64 4.49
CA THR A 138 -10.35 -16.12 5.04
C THR A 138 -11.39 -16.02 3.92
N LEU A 139 -12.63 -16.47 4.18
CA LEU A 139 -13.73 -16.31 3.22
C LEU A 139 -14.14 -14.84 3.08
N ILE A 140 -14.33 -14.40 1.83
CA ILE A 140 -14.72 -13.02 1.49
C ILE A 140 -16.25 -12.87 1.51
N GLU A 141 -16.98 -13.96 1.26
CA GLU A 141 -18.43 -13.97 1.10
C GLU A 141 -19.07 -15.11 1.90
N ASP A 142 -20.34 -14.91 2.26
CA ASP A 142 -21.17 -15.95 2.87
C ASP A 142 -21.45 -17.03 1.82
N VAL A 143 -21.16 -18.29 2.15
CA VAL A 143 -21.46 -19.46 1.31
C VAL A 143 -22.68 -20.16 1.88
N ASP A 144 -23.82 -19.98 1.22
CA ASP A 144 -25.09 -20.58 1.60
C ASP A 144 -25.31 -21.91 0.86
N PHE A 145 -25.50 -22.99 1.61
CA PHE A 145 -25.72 -24.33 1.07
C PHE A 145 -27.19 -24.59 0.72
N SER A 146 -28.12 -23.75 1.16
CA SER A 146 -29.55 -23.88 0.89
C SER A 146 -29.96 -23.43 -0.52
N VAL A 147 -29.06 -22.76 -1.24
CA VAL A 147 -29.34 -22.17 -2.56
C VAL A 147 -29.55 -23.28 -3.61
N ALA A 148 -30.66 -23.20 -4.33
CA ALA A 148 -31.06 -24.18 -5.34
C ALA A 148 -30.11 -24.32 -6.55
N THR A 149 -29.19 -23.37 -6.74
CA THR A 149 -28.15 -23.43 -7.80
C THR A 149 -26.98 -24.34 -7.44
N ASN A 150 -26.85 -24.73 -6.18
CA ASN A 150 -25.76 -25.60 -5.73
C ASN A 150 -25.94 -27.02 -6.24
N GLN A 151 -24.83 -27.68 -6.54
CA GLN A 151 -24.87 -29.06 -7.00
C GLN A 151 -25.17 -29.98 -5.82
N VAL A 152 -26.27 -30.71 -5.88
CA VAL A 152 -26.67 -31.72 -4.89
C VAL A 152 -26.44 -33.11 -5.47
N VAL A 153 -25.72 -33.96 -4.74
CA VAL A 153 -25.45 -35.35 -5.10
C VAL A 153 -25.98 -36.27 -4.00
N VAL A 154 -26.50 -37.44 -4.37
CA VAL A 154 -26.89 -38.47 -3.39
C VAL A 154 -25.62 -39.00 -2.69
N GLY A 155 -25.57 -38.90 -1.37
CA GLY A 155 -24.43 -39.32 -0.57
C GLY A 155 -24.53 -40.80 -0.18
N THR A 156 -25.47 -41.12 0.71
CA THR A 156 -25.68 -42.49 1.19
C THR A 156 -27.11 -42.92 0.90
N VAL A 157 -27.27 -44.16 0.48
CA VAL A 157 -28.58 -44.80 0.26
C VAL A 157 -28.76 -45.91 1.28
N ASP A 158 -29.99 -46.09 1.73
CA ASP A 158 -30.36 -47.23 2.57
C ASP A 158 -30.33 -48.51 1.73
N SER A 159 -29.57 -49.52 2.19
CA SER A 159 -29.39 -50.80 1.52
C SER A 159 -30.67 -51.64 1.42
N THR A 160 -31.71 -51.32 2.20
CA THR A 160 -32.95 -52.12 2.25
C THR A 160 -34.09 -51.46 1.47
N THR A 161 -34.18 -50.13 1.46
CA THR A 161 -35.26 -49.39 0.81
C THR A 161 -34.86 -48.71 -0.50
N GLY A 162 -33.56 -48.62 -0.79
CA GLY A 162 -33.04 -47.94 -1.99
C GLY A 162 -33.21 -46.42 -1.97
N ASN A 163 -33.76 -45.87 -0.88
CA ASN A 163 -33.97 -44.43 -0.73
C ASN A 163 -32.68 -43.74 -0.25
N PRO A 164 -32.39 -42.52 -0.75
CA PRO A 164 -31.29 -41.71 -0.26
C PRO A 164 -31.54 -41.27 1.20
N THR A 165 -30.61 -41.58 2.10
CA THR A 165 -30.64 -41.16 3.51
C THR A 165 -29.92 -39.83 3.72
N ASN A 166 -28.86 -39.59 2.93
CA ASN A 166 -28.06 -38.38 3.01
C ASN A 166 -27.77 -37.84 1.61
N PHE A 167 -27.79 -36.52 1.49
CA PHE A 167 -27.37 -35.77 0.32
C PHE A 167 -26.11 -34.98 0.63
N VAL A 168 -25.23 -34.83 -0.36
CA VAL A 168 -24.04 -33.99 -0.28
C VAL A 168 -24.25 -32.78 -1.17
N ILE A 169 -24.18 -31.60 -0.57
CA ILE A 169 -24.27 -30.32 -1.27
C ILE A 169 -22.86 -29.78 -1.49
N ARG A 170 -22.53 -29.48 -2.74
CA ARG A 170 -21.28 -28.83 -3.14
C ARG A 170 -21.53 -27.34 -3.34
N ALA A 171 -20.79 -26.52 -2.60
CA ALA A 171 -20.79 -25.06 -2.76
C ALA A 171 -19.36 -24.53 -2.95
N GLN A 172 -19.23 -23.37 -3.57
CA GLN A 172 -17.95 -22.71 -3.81
C GLN A 172 -17.96 -21.32 -3.19
N GLY A 173 -16.83 -20.92 -2.60
CA GLY A 173 -16.64 -19.59 -2.05
C GLY A 173 -15.26 -19.04 -2.35
N ARG A 174 -15.17 -17.73 -2.56
CA ARG A 174 -13.89 -17.04 -2.75
C ARG A 174 -13.21 -16.79 -1.41
N ALA A 175 -11.93 -17.13 -1.33
CA ALA A 175 -11.11 -16.90 -0.16
C ALA A 175 -9.86 -16.07 -0.50
N VAL A 176 -9.42 -15.28 0.47
CA VAL A 176 -8.20 -14.46 0.40
C VAL A 176 -7.17 -14.98 1.39
N SER A 177 -5.89 -14.97 1.03
CA SER A 177 -4.81 -15.33 1.94
C SER A 177 -4.65 -14.28 3.03
N GLY A 178 -4.56 -14.74 4.27
CA GLY A 178 -4.43 -13.90 5.44
C GLY A 178 -5.57 -14.14 6.42
N ARG A 179 -5.51 -13.40 7.53
CA ARG A 179 -6.54 -13.35 8.56
C ARG A 179 -6.88 -11.90 8.85
N THR A 180 -8.14 -11.65 9.16
CA THR A 180 -8.57 -10.35 9.67
C THR A 180 -8.19 -10.27 11.14
N LEU A 181 -7.53 -9.16 11.52
CA LEU A 181 -7.21 -8.85 12.91
C LEU A 181 -7.87 -7.54 13.30
N PHE A 182 -8.42 -7.50 14.50
CA PHE A 182 -8.94 -6.30 15.11
C PHE A 182 -7.89 -5.76 16.08
N LYS A 183 -7.57 -4.47 15.98
CA LYS A 183 -6.71 -3.76 16.92
C LYS A 183 -7.48 -2.54 17.41
N GLU A 184 -7.67 -2.47 18.72
CA GLU A 184 -8.17 -1.28 19.39
C GLU A 184 -6.98 -0.48 19.89
N THR A 185 -7.01 0.83 19.65
CA THR A 185 -5.97 1.76 20.10
C THR A 185 -6.65 2.96 20.74
N THR A 186 -6.24 3.29 21.97
CA THR A 186 -6.74 4.47 22.67
C THR A 186 -6.06 5.71 22.12
N VAL A 187 -6.84 6.64 21.57
CA VAL A 187 -6.35 7.96 21.16
C VAL A 187 -6.48 8.92 22.34
N GLY A 188 -5.38 9.60 22.69
CA GLY A 188 -5.36 10.59 23.77
C GLY A 188 -5.88 11.96 23.32
N ASP A 189 -5.32 13.03 23.90
CA ASP A 189 -5.66 14.41 23.51
C ASP A 189 -5.42 14.67 22.02
N PHE A 190 -6.11 15.68 21.48
CA PHE A 190 -5.99 16.07 20.08
C PHE A 190 -4.53 16.36 19.69
N GLN A 191 -4.01 15.55 18.77
CA GLN A 191 -2.72 15.77 18.12
C GLN A 191 -2.90 15.96 16.62
N ARG A 192 -2.33 17.04 16.09
CA ARG A 192 -2.35 17.31 14.64
C ARG A 192 -1.52 16.24 13.90
N PHE A 193 -2.11 15.62 12.88
CA PHE A 193 -1.50 14.56 12.06
C PHE A 193 -0.99 13.36 12.89
N LEU A 194 -1.83 12.87 13.81
CA LEU A 194 -1.54 11.67 14.59
C LEU A 194 -1.22 10.49 13.65
N ARG A 195 -0.13 9.79 13.95
CA ARG A 195 0.23 8.52 13.31
C ARG A 195 0.12 7.43 14.35
N VAL A 196 -0.61 6.37 14.00
CA VAL A 196 -0.75 5.18 14.83
C VAL A 196 0.02 4.07 14.14
N ASP A 197 1.13 3.66 14.74
CA ASP A 197 1.92 2.55 14.23
C ASP A 197 1.23 1.23 14.60
N LEU A 198 1.01 0.37 13.59
CA LEU A 198 0.51 -0.97 13.82
C LEU A 198 1.70 -1.89 14.14
N GLU A 199 1.64 -2.61 15.26
CA GLU A 199 2.68 -3.55 15.68
C GLU A 199 2.93 -4.68 14.67
N ASN A 200 1.98 -4.93 13.77
CA ASN A 200 2.06 -5.98 12.77
C ASN A 200 2.77 -5.48 11.51
N SER A 201 3.93 -6.06 11.20
CA SER A 201 4.73 -5.71 10.03
C SER A 201 4.22 -6.29 8.70
N ARG A 202 3.21 -7.18 8.73
CA ARG A 202 2.66 -7.85 7.55
C ARG A 202 1.17 -7.57 7.38
N VAL A 203 0.82 -6.30 7.17
CA VAL A 203 -0.55 -5.87 6.88
C VAL A 203 -0.70 -5.68 5.37
N ALA A 204 -1.70 -6.33 4.78
CA ALA A 204 -2.01 -6.16 3.36
C ALA A 204 -2.94 -4.97 3.11
N GLU A 205 -3.99 -4.83 3.91
CA GLU A 205 -5.03 -3.80 3.75
C GLU A 205 -5.69 -3.50 5.10
N VAL A 206 -6.18 -2.27 5.26
CA VAL A 206 -7.03 -1.87 6.39
C VAL A 206 -8.48 -1.85 5.91
N LEU A 207 -9.28 -2.82 6.35
CA LEU A 207 -10.66 -2.99 5.86
C LEU A 207 -11.63 -1.90 6.36
N SER A 208 -11.50 -1.52 7.63
CA SER A 208 -12.38 -0.52 8.25
C SER A 208 -11.74 0.02 9.51
N VAL A 209 -11.88 1.33 9.72
CA VAL A 209 -11.51 2.01 10.97
C VAL A 209 -12.76 2.65 11.53
N THR A 210 -13.13 2.32 12.76
CA THR A 210 -14.32 2.86 13.42
C THR A 210 -13.97 3.37 14.81
N ASP A 211 -14.61 4.47 15.22
CA ASP A 211 -14.56 4.96 16.59
C ASP A 211 -15.51 4.16 17.49
N SER A 212 -15.30 4.27 18.80
CA SER A 212 -16.21 3.84 19.87
C SER A 212 -17.64 4.36 19.71
N GLU A 213 -17.81 5.55 19.12
CA GLU A 213 -19.12 6.15 18.79
C GLU A 213 -19.75 5.60 17.49
N GLY A 214 -19.11 4.63 16.81
CA GLY A 214 -19.60 4.02 15.58
C GLY A 214 -19.30 4.82 14.29
N HIS A 215 -18.40 5.80 14.39
CA HIS A 215 -18.03 6.65 13.28
C HIS A 215 -16.97 6.01 12.38
N GLU A 216 -17.27 5.82 11.10
CA GLU A 216 -16.34 5.25 10.10
C GLU A 216 -15.31 6.30 9.63
N TYR A 217 -14.03 5.92 9.65
CA TYR A 217 -12.96 6.64 8.97
C TYR A 217 -12.71 5.97 7.62
N VAL A 218 -12.57 6.78 6.57
CA VAL A 218 -12.38 6.29 5.20
C VAL A 218 -10.94 6.52 4.77
N GLU A 219 -10.34 5.52 4.14
CA GLU A 219 -8.99 5.64 3.55
C GLU A 219 -9.03 6.67 2.41
N VAL A 220 -8.14 7.65 2.47
CA VAL A 220 -7.96 8.65 1.41
C VAL A 220 -6.50 8.77 1.00
N ASP A 221 -6.26 9.22 -0.23
CA ASP A 221 -4.89 9.38 -0.72
C ASP A 221 -4.16 10.54 -0.02
N HIS A 222 -4.92 11.57 0.36
CA HIS A 222 -4.42 12.77 1.00
C HIS A 222 -5.51 13.39 1.87
N LEU A 223 -5.11 13.95 3.02
CA LEU A 223 -6.05 14.47 4.00
C LEU A 223 -6.87 15.68 3.53
N SER A 224 -6.52 16.33 2.40
CA SER A 224 -7.36 17.38 1.79
C SER A 224 -8.43 16.83 0.85
N GLN A 225 -8.43 15.54 0.54
CA GLN A 225 -9.48 14.91 -0.26
C GLN A 225 -10.80 14.87 0.53
N ASN A 226 -11.78 15.65 0.09
CA ASN A 226 -13.06 15.79 0.80
C ASN A 226 -14.17 14.84 0.32
N VAL A 227 -13.95 14.15 -0.81
CA VAL A 227 -14.98 13.36 -1.48
C VAL A 227 -14.43 12.00 -1.90
N VAL A 228 -15.18 10.94 -1.59
CA VAL A 228 -14.92 9.58 -2.06
C VAL A 228 -16.15 9.08 -2.79
N TYR A 229 -15.94 8.33 -3.87
CA TYR A 229 -17.03 7.71 -4.62
C TYR A 229 -17.36 6.35 -4.02
N LYS A 230 -18.58 6.21 -3.48
CA LYS A 230 -19.11 4.92 -3.02
C LYS A 230 -20.13 4.41 -4.03
N ALA A 231 -20.10 3.11 -4.32
CA ALA A 231 -21.11 2.46 -5.14
C ALA A 231 -22.37 2.23 -4.29
N ILE A 232 -23.47 2.88 -4.66
CA ILE A 232 -24.76 2.74 -3.99
C ILE A 232 -25.68 1.94 -4.92
N ARG A 233 -26.50 1.06 -4.35
CA ARG A 233 -27.48 0.27 -5.12
C ARG A 233 -28.39 1.20 -5.92
N ASN A 234 -28.56 0.87 -7.20
CA ASN A 234 -29.49 1.59 -8.06
C ASN A 234 -30.94 1.22 -7.67
N THR A 235 -31.69 2.16 -7.12
CA THR A 235 -33.10 1.96 -6.73
C THR A 235 -34.08 2.28 -7.86
N ASN A 236 -33.61 2.79 -9.01
CA ASN A 236 -34.49 3.17 -10.11
C ASN A 236 -34.96 1.93 -10.89
N THR A 237 -36.28 1.70 -10.88
CA THR A 237 -36.95 0.55 -11.49
C THR A 237 -36.71 0.40 -12.99
N SER A 238 -36.40 1.48 -13.71
CA SER A 238 -36.18 1.44 -15.17
C SER A 238 -34.74 1.11 -15.58
N THR A 239 -33.76 1.38 -14.71
CA THR A 239 -32.31 1.25 -15.03
C THR A 239 -31.57 0.21 -14.19
N ASN A 240 -32.21 -0.31 -13.14
CA ASN A 240 -31.60 -1.30 -12.25
C ASN A 240 -31.30 -2.64 -12.93
N SER A 241 -32.04 -2.99 -14.01
CA SER A 241 -31.77 -4.22 -14.78
C SER A 241 -30.46 -4.16 -15.58
N THR A 242 -30.04 -2.97 -16.03
CA THR A 242 -28.82 -2.75 -16.82
C THR A 242 -27.64 -2.31 -15.96
N VAL A 243 -27.87 -1.52 -14.91
CA VAL A 243 -26.82 -1.03 -14.01
C VAL A 243 -27.23 -1.23 -12.56
N ARG A 244 -26.59 -2.19 -11.88
CA ARG A 244 -26.89 -2.60 -10.50
C ARG A 244 -26.52 -1.55 -9.44
N SER A 245 -25.51 -0.73 -9.71
CA SER A 245 -24.98 0.26 -8.75
C SER A 245 -24.61 1.58 -9.43
N ILE A 246 -24.89 2.70 -8.77
CA ILE A 246 -24.52 4.06 -9.20
C ILE A 246 -23.36 4.53 -8.33
N LEU A 247 -22.33 5.12 -8.93
CA LEU A 247 -21.26 5.80 -8.21
C LEU A 247 -21.76 7.16 -7.72
N LYS A 248 -21.77 7.35 -6.40
CA LYS A 248 -22.15 8.63 -5.79
C LYS A 248 -20.97 9.21 -5.03
N ALA A 249 -20.72 10.50 -5.26
CA ALA A 249 -19.81 11.30 -4.46
C ALA A 249 -20.37 11.46 -3.04
N VAL A 250 -19.65 10.95 -2.05
CA VAL A 250 -19.99 11.08 -0.63
C VAL A 250 -18.94 11.98 0.03
N PRO A 251 -19.34 13.05 0.75
CA PRO A 251 -18.42 13.84 1.52
C PRO A 251 -17.88 13.03 2.70
N VAL A 252 -16.57 13.04 2.89
CA VAL A 252 -15.89 12.28 3.94
C VAL A 252 -15.36 13.25 4.98
N ALA A 253 -15.99 13.30 6.14
CA ALA A 253 -15.54 14.16 7.25
C ALA A 253 -14.34 13.57 8.00
N ARG A 254 -14.25 12.24 8.10
CA ARG A 254 -13.24 11.52 8.88
C ARG A 254 -12.39 10.64 7.96
N ARG A 255 -11.07 10.84 8.01
CA ARG A 255 -10.09 10.33 7.04
C ARG A 255 -8.92 9.71 7.77
N PHE A 256 -8.35 8.67 7.19
CA PHE A 256 -7.06 8.13 7.60
C PHE A 256 -6.18 7.84 6.39
#